data_AF-A0A661L268-F1
#
_entry.id   AF-A0A661L268-F1
#
_cell.length_a   1.000
_cell.length_b   1.000
_cell.length_c   1.000
_cell.angle_alpha   90.00
_cell.angle_beta   90.00
_cell.angle_gamma   90.00
#
_symmetry.space_group_name_H-M   'P 1'
#
loop_
_entity.id
_entity.type
_entity.pdbx_description
1 polymer ?
#
loop_
_entity_poly.entity_id
_entity_poly.type
_entity_poly.pdbx_seq_one_letter_code
_entity_poly.pdbx_strand_id
1 'polypeptide(L)'
;MTVEGRTYKPVVDRDLCQRCSVCVRACPAEYLPDLRHDKDTVRGYVYTNIDLVVTEFLPPCVAACPLGQDVREYVQLLSVGKVQDALLIIRKDNPLPGVCGYVCHHPCEQACVRGSWDDPVAIRELKRYAVHYEIDHQEEIIEALKERKHSARGKKVVIVGAGPAGLACAFELVMQGYTITVMDALAQPGGMLVGAIPPFRLPRYVIEHDIGIIRSLGVEFIPSVRIGKELTLQEIRRDRFDAVVLAIGTWKDIALGIPGEDTSGCLKCLDFLNTVNAGHAINLSGTVLVIGGGNAAIDTARTALR
;
A
#
# COMPACT_ATOMS: atom_id res chain seq x y z
N MET A 1 -16.26 -25.75 -26.75
CA MET A 1 -16.65 -25.56 -25.32
C MET A 1 -15.73 -26.50 -24.53
N THR A 2 -14.94 -26.03 -23.56
CA THR A 2 -13.83 -26.81 -22.94
C THR A 2 -14.29 -28.05 -22.14
N VAL A 3 -15.59 -28.16 -21.87
CA VAL A 3 -16.19 -29.30 -21.18
C VAL A 3 -17.36 -29.79 -22.01
N GLU A 4 -17.36 -31.07 -22.38
CA GLU A 4 -18.49 -31.74 -23.03
C GLU A 4 -19.30 -32.52 -21.99
N GLY A 5 -20.59 -32.18 -21.86
CA GLY A 5 -21.56 -32.87 -20.99
C GLY A 5 -21.79 -32.21 -19.61
N ARG A 6 -23.03 -32.31 -19.11
CA ARG A 6 -23.49 -31.72 -17.82
C ARG A 6 -23.89 -32.74 -16.74
N THR A 7 -23.39 -33.98 -16.76
CA THR A 7 -23.61 -34.94 -15.65
C THR A 7 -22.45 -35.92 -15.40
N TYR A 8 -22.24 -36.20 -14.10
CA TYR A 8 -21.36 -37.14 -13.36
C TYR A 8 -19.90 -37.41 -13.78
N LYS A 9 -19.55 -37.37 -15.06
CA LYS A 9 -18.17 -37.53 -15.56
C LYS A 9 -17.94 -36.59 -16.75
N PRO A 10 -17.61 -35.30 -16.50
CA PRO A 10 -17.24 -34.40 -17.58
C PRO A 10 -15.93 -34.85 -18.24
N VAL A 11 -15.91 -34.89 -19.57
CA VAL A 11 -14.69 -35.13 -20.36
C VAL A 11 -14.11 -33.76 -20.73
N VAL A 12 -12.83 -33.55 -20.41
CA VAL A 12 -12.14 -32.28 -20.65
C VAL A 12 -11.25 -32.43 -21.88
N ASP A 13 -11.50 -31.56 -22.86
CA ASP A 13 -10.58 -31.37 -23.98
C ASP A 13 -9.31 -30.66 -23.46
N ARG A 14 -8.18 -31.37 -23.52
CA ARG A 14 -6.92 -30.91 -22.94
C ARG A 14 -6.24 -29.83 -23.79
N ASP A 15 -6.53 -29.78 -25.08
CA ASP A 15 -5.92 -28.81 -26.00
C ASP A 15 -6.63 -27.45 -25.90
N LEU A 16 -7.88 -27.45 -25.44
CA LEU A 16 -8.69 -26.24 -25.22
C LEU A 16 -8.71 -25.75 -23.76
N CYS A 17 -8.01 -26.43 -22.84
CA CYS A 17 -8.06 -26.16 -21.40
C CYS A 17 -7.12 -25.02 -20.96
N GLN A 18 -7.69 -23.86 -20.68
CA GLN A 18 -6.96 -22.65 -20.25
C GLN A 18 -6.70 -22.56 -18.74
N ARG A 19 -6.86 -23.67 -17.98
CA ARG A 19 -6.63 -23.75 -16.51
C ARG A 19 -7.34 -22.64 -15.69
N CYS A 20 -8.54 -22.24 -16.09
CA CYS A 20 -9.31 -21.16 -15.47
C CYS A 20 -10.08 -21.56 -14.18
N SER A 21 -9.97 -22.83 -13.75
CA SER A 21 -10.57 -23.39 -12.54
C SER A 21 -12.11 -23.30 -12.44
N VAL A 22 -12.81 -23.11 -13.57
CA VAL A 22 -14.29 -23.07 -13.60
C VAL A 22 -14.91 -24.38 -13.11
N CYS A 23 -14.26 -25.52 -13.34
CA CYS A 23 -14.67 -26.82 -12.83
C CYS A 23 -14.65 -26.94 -11.28
N VAL A 24 -13.96 -26.02 -10.59
CA VAL A 24 -13.94 -25.96 -9.13
C VAL A 24 -15.20 -25.28 -8.57
N ARG A 25 -15.77 -24.30 -9.30
CA ARG A 25 -16.89 -23.47 -8.81
C ARG A 25 -18.26 -24.15 -8.80
N ALA A 26 -18.44 -25.22 -9.58
CA ALA A 26 -19.72 -25.94 -9.69
C ALA A 26 -19.55 -27.43 -9.35
N CYS A 27 -18.66 -27.74 -8.41
CA CYS A 27 -18.30 -29.11 -8.11
C CYS A 27 -19.28 -29.75 -7.10
N PRO A 28 -19.97 -30.86 -7.45
CA PRO A 28 -20.81 -31.59 -6.50
C PRO A 28 -20.04 -32.15 -5.28
N ALA A 29 -18.70 -32.19 -5.33
CA ALA A 29 -17.84 -32.68 -4.25
C ALA A 29 -17.63 -31.67 -3.10
N GLU A 30 -18.12 -30.44 -3.21
CA GLU A 30 -18.36 -29.57 -2.05
C GLU A 30 -19.51 -30.10 -1.18
N TYR A 31 -20.50 -30.74 -1.81
CA TYR A 31 -21.70 -31.27 -1.16
C TYR A 31 -21.58 -32.75 -0.75
N LEU A 32 -20.65 -33.50 -1.35
CA LEU A 32 -20.44 -34.93 -1.11
C LEU A 32 -18.96 -35.21 -0.75
N PRO A 33 -18.59 -35.05 0.53
CA PRO A 33 -17.19 -35.14 0.99
C PRO A 33 -16.58 -36.54 0.84
N ASP A 34 -17.39 -37.60 0.75
CA ASP A 34 -16.93 -38.98 0.61
C ASP A 34 -16.08 -39.20 -0.67
N LEU A 35 -16.34 -38.40 -1.71
CA LEU A 35 -15.61 -38.45 -2.98
C LEU A 35 -14.18 -37.89 -2.88
N ARG A 36 -13.79 -37.27 -1.75
CA ARG A 36 -12.40 -36.80 -1.51
C ARG A 36 -11.45 -37.93 -1.15
N HIS A 37 -11.97 -39.06 -0.68
CA HIS A 37 -11.19 -40.20 -0.18
C HIS A 37 -11.25 -41.43 -1.10
N ASP A 38 -11.96 -41.34 -2.22
CA ASP A 38 -12.09 -42.43 -3.20
C ASP A 38 -10.83 -42.55 -4.06
N LYS A 39 -9.98 -43.53 -3.69
CA LYS A 39 -8.65 -43.79 -4.27
C LYS A 39 -8.69 -44.19 -5.75
N ASP A 40 -9.83 -44.67 -6.25
CA ASP A 40 -9.98 -45.12 -7.64
C ASP A 40 -10.37 -43.97 -8.59
N THR A 41 -10.48 -42.76 -8.06
CA THR A 41 -10.72 -41.55 -8.83
C THR A 41 -9.47 -40.70 -8.93
N VAL A 42 -9.32 -39.98 -10.05
CA VAL A 42 -8.26 -38.97 -10.24
C VAL A 42 -8.22 -37.97 -9.07
N ARG A 43 -9.37 -37.71 -8.44
CA ARG A 43 -9.47 -36.77 -7.33
C ARG A 43 -9.02 -37.36 -6.00
N GLY A 44 -9.39 -38.58 -5.62
CA GLY A 44 -8.84 -39.20 -4.39
C GLY A 44 -7.33 -39.40 -4.49
N TYR A 45 -6.80 -39.68 -5.68
CA TYR A 45 -5.36 -39.67 -5.91
C TYR A 45 -4.72 -38.28 -5.65
N VAL A 46 -5.36 -37.19 -6.09
CA VAL A 46 -4.87 -35.82 -5.89
C VAL A 46 -4.98 -35.36 -4.43
N TYR A 47 -6.09 -35.66 -3.74
CA TYR A 47 -6.35 -35.21 -2.36
C TYR A 47 -5.61 -36.05 -1.31
N THR A 48 -5.30 -37.32 -1.59
CA THR A 48 -4.55 -38.18 -0.66
C THR A 48 -3.05 -37.87 -0.67
N ASN A 49 -2.53 -37.30 -1.76
CA ASN A 49 -1.09 -37.11 -1.98
C ASN A 49 -0.64 -35.65 -1.93
N ILE A 50 -1.51 -34.70 -1.58
CA ILE A 50 -1.20 -33.27 -1.48
C ILE A 50 -1.79 -32.73 -0.17
N ASP A 51 -0.96 -32.10 0.65
CA ASP A 51 -1.41 -31.42 1.87
C ASP A 51 -2.10 -30.10 1.48
N LEU A 52 -3.44 -30.10 1.47
CA LEU A 52 -4.26 -28.96 1.03
C LEU A 52 -4.42 -27.93 2.15
N VAL A 53 -3.33 -27.37 2.63
CA VAL A 53 -3.36 -26.08 3.31
C VAL A 53 -3.50 -25.00 2.23
N VAL A 54 -4.75 -24.78 1.83
CA VAL A 54 -5.32 -23.60 1.15
C VAL A 54 -4.37 -22.86 0.19
N THR A 55 -4.30 -23.31 -1.06
CA THR A 55 -3.94 -22.41 -2.17
C THR A 55 -5.20 -22.00 -2.90
N GLU A 56 -5.94 -21.04 -2.33
CA GLU A 56 -6.71 -20.15 -3.20
C GLU A 56 -5.69 -19.40 -4.04
N PHE A 57 -5.57 -19.74 -5.32
CA PHE A 57 -4.75 -18.95 -6.23
C PHE A 57 -5.46 -17.60 -6.40
N LEU A 58 -5.09 -16.64 -5.53
CA LEU A 58 -5.47 -15.24 -5.68
C LEU A 58 -5.18 -14.83 -7.13
N PRO A 59 -6.01 -13.96 -7.73
CA PRO A 59 -5.68 -13.36 -9.00
C PRO A 59 -4.22 -12.86 -8.99
N PRO A 60 -3.41 -13.10 -10.03
CA PRO A 60 -1.98 -12.75 -10.00
C PRO A 60 -1.71 -11.29 -9.60
N CYS A 61 -2.56 -10.37 -10.04
CA CYS A 61 -2.49 -8.96 -9.65
C CYS A 61 -2.76 -8.69 -8.16
N VAL A 62 -3.66 -9.47 -7.54
CA VAL A 62 -3.96 -9.42 -6.09
C VAL A 62 -2.81 -10.06 -5.32
N ALA A 63 -2.36 -11.25 -5.74
CA ALA A 63 -1.24 -11.97 -5.12
C ALA A 63 0.07 -11.18 -5.14
N ALA A 64 0.33 -10.44 -6.23
CA ALA A 64 1.51 -9.60 -6.37
C ALA A 64 1.40 -8.27 -5.61
N CYS A 65 0.20 -7.84 -5.20
CA CYS A 65 0.02 -6.61 -4.45
C CYS A 65 0.43 -6.85 -2.98
N PRO A 66 1.42 -6.11 -2.44
CA PRO A 66 1.80 -6.27 -1.03
C PRO A 66 0.69 -5.91 -0.04
N LEU A 67 -0.31 -5.14 -0.50
CA LEU A 67 -1.50 -4.79 0.28
C LEU A 67 -2.66 -5.76 0.08
N GLY A 68 -2.53 -6.76 -0.80
CA GLY A 68 -3.59 -7.71 -1.11
C GLY A 68 -4.86 -7.09 -1.70
N GLN A 69 -4.77 -5.89 -2.29
CA GLN A 69 -5.93 -5.15 -2.78
C GLN A 69 -6.71 -5.94 -3.82
N ASP A 70 -8.03 -5.83 -3.78
CA ASP A 70 -8.93 -6.44 -4.76
C ASP A 70 -8.93 -5.68 -6.09
N VAL A 71 -7.84 -5.86 -6.84
CA VAL A 71 -7.60 -5.23 -8.15
C VAL A 71 -8.73 -5.48 -9.12
N ARG A 72 -9.29 -6.70 -9.13
CA ARG A 72 -10.32 -7.05 -10.11
C ARG A 72 -11.62 -6.32 -9.83
N GLU A 73 -12.03 -6.27 -8.57
CA GLU A 73 -13.29 -5.64 -8.18
C GLU A 73 -13.28 -4.14 -8.50
N TYR A 74 -12.26 -3.39 -8.04
CA TYR A 74 -12.26 -1.94 -8.30
C TYR A 74 -12.05 -1.59 -9.78
N VAL A 75 -11.29 -2.39 -10.54
CA VAL A 75 -11.16 -2.17 -12.00
C VAL A 75 -12.50 -2.42 -12.70
N GLN A 76 -13.24 -3.46 -12.30
CA GLN A 76 -14.56 -3.73 -12.86
C GLN A 76 -15.54 -2.61 -12.55
N LEU A 77 -15.56 -2.10 -11.31
CA LEU A 77 -16.41 -0.98 -10.90
C LEU A 77 -16.08 0.29 -11.68
N LEU A 78 -14.79 0.60 -11.86
CA LEU A 78 -14.36 1.73 -12.71
C LEU A 78 -14.83 1.59 -14.17
N SER A 79 -14.81 0.37 -14.73
CA SER A 79 -15.23 0.12 -16.11
C SER A 79 -16.72 0.42 -16.38
N VAL A 80 -17.55 0.40 -15.34
CA VAL A 80 -18.99 0.71 -15.41
C VAL A 80 -19.33 2.07 -14.78
N GLY A 81 -18.33 2.92 -14.53
CA GLY A 81 -18.51 4.28 -14.01
C GLY A 81 -18.81 4.37 -12.52
N LYS A 82 -18.70 3.27 -11.76
CA LYS A 82 -18.92 3.24 -10.31
C LYS A 82 -17.66 3.64 -9.54
N VAL A 83 -17.24 4.89 -9.70
CA VAL A 83 -15.95 5.38 -9.17
C VAL A 83 -15.93 5.43 -7.64
N GLN A 84 -17.01 5.89 -7.01
CA GLN A 84 -17.15 5.91 -5.55
C GLN A 84 -17.02 4.50 -4.95
N ASP A 85 -17.74 3.52 -5.49
CA ASP A 85 -17.65 2.13 -5.02
C ASP A 85 -16.23 1.58 -5.19
N ALA A 86 -15.59 1.83 -6.33
CA ALA A 86 -14.22 1.41 -6.60
C ALA A 86 -13.22 2.00 -5.59
N LEU A 87 -13.35 3.29 -5.29
CA LEU A 87 -12.53 3.98 -4.31
C LEU A 87 -12.70 3.43 -2.91
N LEU A 88 -13.95 3.11 -2.52
CA LEU A 88 -14.24 2.48 -1.23
C LEU A 88 -13.69 1.06 -1.12
N ILE A 89 -13.60 0.31 -2.23
CA ILE A 89 -12.87 -0.97 -2.29
C ILE A 89 -11.36 -0.74 -2.14
N ILE A 90 -10.79 0.26 -2.83
CA ILE A 90 -9.37 0.58 -2.72
C ILE A 90 -9.00 0.96 -1.28
N ARG A 91 -9.79 1.85 -0.65
CA ARG A 91 -9.53 2.36 0.70
C ARG A 91 -9.71 1.33 1.81
N LYS A 92 -10.34 0.19 1.52
CA LYS A 92 -10.46 -0.93 2.45
C LYS A 92 -9.09 -1.38 2.97
N ASP A 93 -8.13 -1.54 2.07
CA ASP A 93 -6.79 -2.07 2.39
C ASP A 93 -5.67 -1.04 2.09
N ASN A 94 -6.04 0.16 1.63
CA ASN A 94 -5.09 1.19 1.23
C ASN A 94 -5.45 2.56 1.79
N PRO A 95 -4.77 3.00 2.86
CA PRO A 95 -5.00 4.31 3.46
C PRO A 95 -4.40 5.46 2.63
N LEU A 96 -3.44 5.15 1.75
CA LEU A 96 -2.69 6.13 0.95
C LEU A 96 -2.82 5.84 -0.56
N PRO A 97 -4.05 5.79 -1.11
CA PRO A 97 -4.26 5.46 -2.51
C PRO A 97 -3.69 6.50 -3.46
N GLY A 98 -3.71 7.78 -3.10
CA GLY A 98 -3.09 8.85 -3.88
C GLY A 98 -1.60 8.65 -3.99
N VAL A 99 -0.92 8.48 -2.86
CA VAL A 99 0.52 8.18 -2.83
C VAL A 99 0.84 6.94 -3.68
N CYS A 100 0.10 5.85 -3.49
CA CYS A 100 0.30 4.62 -4.29
C CYS A 100 0.03 4.86 -5.79
N GLY A 101 -0.91 5.73 -6.15
CA GLY A 101 -1.19 6.13 -7.53
C GLY A 101 -0.03 6.86 -8.21
N TYR A 102 0.90 7.46 -7.46
CA TYR A 102 2.06 8.18 -8.01
C TYR A 102 3.35 7.38 -7.93
N VAL A 103 3.64 6.77 -6.77
CA VAL A 103 4.99 6.22 -6.50
C VAL A 103 5.05 4.69 -6.39
N CYS A 104 3.92 3.98 -6.54
CA CYS A 104 3.94 2.52 -6.53
C CYS A 104 4.74 1.95 -7.71
N HIS A 105 5.53 0.92 -7.43
CA HIS A 105 6.26 0.11 -8.42
C HIS A 105 5.36 -0.93 -9.13
N HIS A 106 4.05 -0.88 -8.88
CA HIS A 106 3.00 -1.57 -9.65
C HIS A 106 3.28 -3.06 -9.94
N PRO A 107 3.64 -3.87 -8.93
CA PRO A 107 3.92 -5.31 -9.13
C PRO A 107 2.68 -6.06 -9.62
N CYS A 108 1.49 -5.54 -9.32
CA CYS A 108 0.21 -6.03 -9.84
C CYS A 108 0.08 -5.92 -11.37
N GLU A 109 0.71 -4.92 -11.99
CA GLU A 109 0.74 -4.77 -13.45
C GLU A 109 1.74 -5.73 -14.08
N GLN A 110 2.91 -5.92 -13.44
CA GLN A 110 3.91 -6.91 -13.87
C GLN A 110 3.35 -8.34 -13.85
N ALA A 111 2.53 -8.66 -12.84
CA ALA A 111 1.86 -9.95 -12.73
C ALA A 111 0.57 -10.06 -13.57
N CYS A 112 0.18 -9.00 -14.30
CA CYS A 112 -1.09 -8.98 -15.00
C CYS A 112 -1.09 -9.97 -16.17
N VAL A 113 -2.04 -10.92 -16.16
CA VAL A 113 -2.17 -11.93 -17.22
C VAL A 113 -2.42 -11.29 -18.59
N ARG A 114 -3.06 -10.11 -18.64
CA ARG A 114 -3.26 -9.37 -19.89
C ARG A 114 -1.92 -9.00 -20.56
N GLY A 115 -0.89 -8.73 -19.75
CA GLY A 115 0.48 -8.45 -20.18
C GLY A 115 1.13 -9.57 -21.00
N SER A 116 0.56 -10.78 -21.02
CA SER A 116 1.03 -11.88 -21.88
C SER A 116 0.51 -11.83 -23.32
N TRP A 117 -0.52 -11.02 -23.58
CA TRP A 117 -1.14 -10.86 -24.90
C TRP A 117 -0.85 -9.47 -25.50
N ASP A 118 -0.91 -8.43 -24.69
CA ASP A 118 -0.61 -7.04 -25.05
C ASP A 118 -0.16 -6.26 -23.79
N ASP A 119 -0.53 -4.99 -23.64
CA ASP A 119 -0.16 -4.19 -22.47
C ASP A 119 -0.92 -4.61 -21.20
N PRO A 120 -0.26 -4.65 -20.03
CA PRO A 120 -0.94 -4.89 -18.77
C PRO A 120 -1.97 -3.78 -18.49
N VAL A 121 -3.01 -4.12 -17.72
CA VAL A 121 -3.96 -3.11 -17.25
C VAL A 121 -3.21 -2.06 -16.42
N ALA A 122 -3.40 -0.78 -16.73
CA ALA A 122 -2.78 0.36 -16.03
C ALA A 122 -3.40 0.59 -14.64
N ILE A 123 -3.29 -0.40 -13.76
CA ILE A 123 -3.89 -0.47 -12.42
C ILE A 123 -3.50 0.73 -11.55
N ARG A 124 -2.24 1.16 -11.60
CA ARG A 124 -1.74 2.33 -10.84
C ARG A 124 -2.37 3.62 -11.35
N GLU A 125 -2.54 3.77 -12.66
CA GLU A 125 -3.16 4.96 -13.26
C GLU A 125 -4.67 5.00 -12.99
N LEU A 126 -5.35 3.85 -13.05
CA LEU A 126 -6.75 3.73 -12.64
C LEU A 126 -6.97 4.09 -11.16
N LYS A 127 -6.05 3.66 -10.29
CA LYS A 127 -6.03 4.08 -8.88
C LYS A 127 -5.82 5.59 -8.75
N ARG A 128 -4.89 6.16 -9.51
CA ARG A 128 -4.66 7.60 -9.53
C ARG A 128 -5.94 8.33 -9.96
N TYR A 129 -6.61 7.87 -11.01
CA TYR A 129 -7.89 8.42 -11.47
C TYR A 129 -8.96 8.39 -10.35
N ALA A 130 -9.13 7.26 -9.67
CA ALA A 130 -10.11 7.14 -8.58
C ALA A 130 -9.85 8.13 -7.43
N VAL A 131 -8.57 8.45 -7.14
CA VAL A 131 -8.21 9.43 -6.12
C VAL A 131 -8.42 10.86 -6.60
N HIS A 132 -8.19 11.16 -7.87
CA HIS A 132 -8.55 12.49 -8.40
C HIS A 132 -10.05 12.73 -8.33
N TYR A 133 -10.86 11.71 -8.59
CA TYR A 133 -12.30 11.78 -8.33
C TYR A 133 -12.62 12.06 -6.86
N GLU A 134 -11.89 11.45 -5.92
CA GLU A 134 -12.08 11.69 -4.48
C GLU A 134 -11.81 13.14 -4.07
N ILE A 135 -10.81 13.81 -4.67
CA ILE A 135 -10.49 15.20 -4.35
C ILE A 135 -11.71 16.11 -4.56
N ASP A 136 -12.50 15.85 -5.62
CA ASP A 136 -13.69 16.62 -5.94
C ASP A 136 -14.94 16.16 -5.16
N HIS A 137 -14.93 14.96 -4.57
CA HIS A 137 -16.08 14.33 -3.90
C HIS A 137 -15.77 13.96 -2.44
N GLN A 138 -14.83 14.66 -1.82
CA GLN A 138 -14.22 14.28 -0.55
C GLN A 138 -15.24 14.09 0.58
N GLU A 139 -16.25 14.96 0.68
CA GLU A 139 -17.26 14.92 1.75
C GLU A 139 -18.05 13.60 1.72
N GLU A 140 -18.52 13.19 0.55
CA GLU A 140 -19.29 11.96 0.36
C GLU A 140 -18.48 10.71 0.74
N ILE A 141 -17.19 10.70 0.40
CA ILE A 141 -16.30 9.59 0.73
C ILE A 141 -16.00 9.54 2.22
N ILE A 142 -15.78 10.69 2.86
CA ILE A 142 -15.55 10.76 4.31
C ILE A 142 -16.77 10.23 5.06
N GLU A 143 -17.98 10.64 4.68
CA GLU A 143 -19.20 10.15 5.33
C GLU A 143 -19.37 8.63 5.13
N ALA A 144 -19.18 8.12 3.91
CA ALA A 144 -19.21 6.68 3.64
C ALA A 144 -18.17 5.88 4.45
N LEU A 145 -16.98 6.45 4.70
CA LEU A 145 -15.97 5.83 5.55
C LEU A 145 -16.35 5.90 7.03
N LYS A 146 -16.91 7.01 7.51
CA LYS A 146 -17.38 7.15 8.90
C LYS A 146 -18.49 6.15 9.21
N GLU A 147 -19.40 5.90 8.28
CA GLU A 147 -20.46 4.88 8.43
C GLU A 147 -19.90 3.46 8.59
N ARG A 148 -18.75 3.17 7.98
CA ARG A 148 -18.07 1.87 8.08
C ARG A 148 -17.20 1.73 9.34
N LYS A 149 -17.01 2.81 10.10
CA LYS A 149 -16.21 2.80 11.33
C LYS A 149 -16.91 2.00 12.42
N HIS A 150 -16.17 1.15 13.10
CA HIS A 150 -16.68 0.39 14.23
C HIS A 150 -17.01 1.32 15.40
N SER A 151 -17.90 0.86 16.28
CA SER A 151 -18.25 1.58 17.50
C SER A 151 -17.02 1.82 18.39
N ALA A 152 -17.05 2.93 19.14
CA ALA A 152 -15.93 3.34 19.97
C ALA A 152 -15.57 2.27 21.00
N ARG A 153 -14.28 1.90 21.05
CA ARG A 153 -13.77 0.89 21.99
C ARG A 153 -13.32 1.46 23.33
N GLY A 154 -13.26 2.79 23.47
CA GLY A 154 -12.82 3.48 24.68
C GLY A 154 -11.33 3.28 25.01
N LYS A 155 -10.53 2.89 24.01
CA LYS A 155 -9.09 2.61 24.14
C LYS A 155 -8.26 3.60 23.31
N LYS A 156 -7.16 4.07 23.89
CA LYS A 156 -6.29 5.11 23.30
C LYS A 156 -4.98 4.49 22.84
N VAL A 157 -4.57 4.79 21.61
CA VAL A 157 -3.30 4.34 21.04
C VAL A 157 -2.51 5.55 20.56
N VAL A 158 -1.23 5.59 20.90
CA VAL A 158 -0.30 6.57 20.34
C VAL A 158 0.64 5.90 19.35
N ILE A 159 0.81 6.53 18.19
CA ILE A 159 1.68 6.08 17.11
C ILE A 159 2.81 7.10 16.98
N VAL A 160 4.05 6.64 17.12
CA VAL A 160 5.25 7.46 16.98
C VAL A 160 5.80 7.31 15.57
N GLY A 161 5.64 8.34 14.76
CA GLY A 161 5.99 8.39 13.34
C GLY A 161 4.75 8.48 12.46
N ALA A 162 4.62 9.56 11.70
CA ALA A 162 3.61 9.85 10.70
C ALA A 162 4.08 9.50 9.28
N GLY A 163 4.97 8.53 9.14
CA GLY A 163 5.31 7.93 7.84
C GLY A 163 4.25 6.93 7.36
N PRO A 164 4.40 6.30 6.18
CA PRO A 164 3.42 5.38 5.60
C PRO A 164 2.94 4.28 6.56
N ALA A 165 3.86 3.66 7.31
CA ALA A 165 3.51 2.61 8.27
C ALA A 165 2.65 3.13 9.43
N GLY A 166 2.99 4.32 9.97
CA GLY A 166 2.23 4.93 11.06
C GLY A 166 0.87 5.43 10.60
N LEU A 167 0.79 6.03 9.41
CA LEU A 167 -0.47 6.45 8.79
C LEU A 167 -1.38 5.26 8.51
N ALA A 168 -0.82 4.15 8.03
CA ALA A 168 -1.60 2.94 7.81
C ALA A 168 -2.13 2.33 9.10
N CYS A 169 -1.28 2.23 10.13
CA CYS A 169 -1.70 1.81 11.46
C CYS A 169 -2.79 2.73 12.04
N ALA A 170 -2.65 4.04 11.87
CA ALA A 170 -3.62 5.02 12.33
C ALA A 170 -4.98 4.84 11.66
N PHE A 171 -4.99 4.64 10.34
CA PHE A 171 -6.19 4.40 9.56
C PHE A 171 -6.91 3.11 10.02
N GLU A 172 -6.18 1.99 10.09
CA GLU A 172 -6.76 0.72 10.53
C GLU A 172 -7.37 0.83 11.94
N LEU A 173 -6.62 1.38 12.89
CA LEU A 173 -7.08 1.45 14.27
C LEU A 173 -8.23 2.47 14.45
N VAL A 174 -8.22 3.59 13.74
CA VAL A 174 -9.35 4.53 13.81
C VAL A 174 -10.61 3.90 13.23
N MET A 175 -10.50 3.14 12.12
CA MET A 175 -11.63 2.40 11.55
C MET A 175 -12.16 1.31 12.50
N GLN A 176 -11.30 0.72 13.33
CA GLN A 176 -11.67 -0.25 14.37
C GLN A 176 -12.25 0.37 15.66
N GLY A 177 -12.43 1.70 15.71
CA GLY A 177 -13.09 2.41 16.82
C GLY A 177 -12.16 2.81 17.96
N TYR A 178 -10.84 2.80 17.76
CA TYR A 178 -9.86 3.29 18.74
C TYR A 178 -9.66 4.80 18.61
N THR A 179 -9.25 5.45 19.71
CA THR A 179 -8.83 6.85 19.71
C THR A 179 -7.33 6.92 19.42
N ILE A 180 -6.96 7.61 18.33
CA ILE A 180 -5.60 7.60 17.80
C ILE A 180 -4.97 8.98 17.86
N THR A 181 -3.76 9.03 18.42
CA THR A 181 -2.86 10.18 18.36
C THR A 181 -1.59 9.78 17.63
N VAL A 182 -1.18 10.53 16.62
CA VAL A 182 0.07 10.31 15.88
C VAL A 182 1.04 11.43 16.23
N MET A 183 2.20 11.09 16.78
CA MET A 183 3.28 12.03 17.10
C MET A 183 4.40 11.89 16.07
N ASP A 184 4.92 12.98 15.53
CA ASP A 184 6.03 12.95 14.57
C ASP A 184 7.07 14.05 14.82
N ALA A 185 8.32 13.77 14.47
CA ALA A 185 9.44 14.69 14.63
C ALA A 185 9.45 15.82 13.58
N LEU A 186 8.83 15.61 12.43
CA LEU A 186 8.68 16.60 11.36
C LEU A 186 7.49 17.51 11.64
N ALA A 187 7.54 18.71 11.06
CA ALA A 187 6.46 19.68 11.14
C ALA A 187 5.21 19.24 10.35
N GLN A 188 5.39 18.43 9.31
CA GLN A 188 4.31 17.91 8.48
C GLN A 188 4.30 16.37 8.49
N PRO A 189 3.12 15.74 8.61
CA PRO A 189 2.99 14.29 8.52
C PRO A 189 3.30 13.81 7.08
N GLY A 190 3.73 12.56 6.97
CA GLY A 190 4.09 11.91 5.70
C GLY A 190 5.44 11.21 5.73
N GLY A 191 6.30 11.52 6.70
CA GLY A 191 7.62 10.91 6.87
C GLY A 191 8.45 11.03 5.58
N MET A 192 9.00 9.90 5.09
CA MET A 192 9.81 9.88 3.85
C MET A 192 9.05 10.37 2.61
N LEU A 193 7.71 10.34 2.60
CA LEU A 193 6.93 10.89 1.48
C LEU A 193 7.15 12.39 1.31
N VAL A 194 7.31 13.11 2.43
CA VAL A 194 7.60 14.54 2.45
C VAL A 194 9.11 14.79 2.51
N GLY A 195 9.83 14.03 3.34
CA GLY A 195 11.25 14.24 3.60
C GLY A 195 12.19 13.79 2.47
N ALA A 196 11.86 12.73 1.72
CA ALA A 196 12.77 12.19 0.70
C ALA A 196 12.22 12.32 -0.72
N ILE A 197 10.93 12.05 -0.93
CA ILE A 197 10.37 12.01 -2.28
C ILE A 197 10.19 13.44 -2.84
N PRO A 198 10.79 13.77 -4.00
CA PRO A 198 10.65 15.10 -4.58
C PRO A 198 9.23 15.43 -5.09
N PRO A 199 8.78 16.69 -5.04
CA PRO A 199 7.44 17.11 -5.46
C PRO A 199 7.11 16.79 -6.93
N PHE A 200 8.11 16.77 -7.81
CA PHE A 200 7.92 16.43 -9.22
C PHE A 200 7.56 14.96 -9.45
N ARG A 201 7.81 14.09 -8.45
CA ARG A 201 7.44 12.67 -8.50
C ARG A 201 6.18 12.40 -7.69
N LEU A 202 6.05 13.05 -6.52
CA LEU A 202 4.90 12.93 -5.63
C LEU A 202 4.44 14.34 -5.23
N PRO A 203 3.39 14.88 -5.87
CA PRO A 203 2.88 16.21 -5.55
C PRO A 203 2.44 16.31 -4.07
N ARG A 204 2.72 17.45 -3.44
CA ARG A 204 2.43 17.64 -2.00
C ARG A 204 0.95 17.57 -1.68
N TYR A 205 0.10 18.13 -2.55
CA TYR A 205 -1.36 18.08 -2.37
C TYR A 205 -1.91 16.63 -2.33
N VAL A 206 -1.26 15.67 -3.01
CA VAL A 206 -1.68 14.26 -2.99
C VAL A 206 -1.41 13.64 -1.62
N ILE A 207 -0.28 13.97 -1.01
CA ILE A 207 0.08 13.53 0.35
C ILE A 207 -0.89 14.16 1.36
N GLU A 208 -1.11 15.47 1.22
CA GLU A 208 -2.02 16.23 2.08
C GLU A 208 -3.45 15.72 2.00
N HIS A 209 -3.92 15.34 0.81
CA HIS A 209 -5.25 14.75 0.58
C HIS A 209 -5.41 13.41 1.32
N ASP A 210 -4.51 12.46 1.07
CA ASP A 210 -4.58 11.14 1.71
C ASP A 210 -4.52 11.24 3.24
N ILE A 211 -3.65 12.11 3.79
CA ILE A 211 -3.57 12.36 5.23
C ILE A 211 -4.79 13.11 5.74
N GLY A 212 -5.36 14.01 4.93
CA GLY A 212 -6.58 14.76 5.23
C GLY A 212 -7.79 13.85 5.43
N ILE A 213 -7.92 12.79 4.63
CA ILE A 213 -8.93 11.73 4.84
C ILE A 213 -8.73 11.07 6.20
N ILE A 214 -7.50 10.63 6.52
CA ILE A 214 -7.18 9.99 7.82
C ILE A 214 -7.51 10.93 8.99
N ARG A 215 -7.16 12.21 8.88
CA ARG A 215 -7.49 13.24 9.89
C ARG A 215 -9.00 13.40 10.07
N SER A 216 -9.75 13.40 8.97
CA SER A 216 -11.21 13.55 8.97
C SER A 216 -11.95 12.38 9.62
N LEU A 217 -11.29 11.22 9.77
CA LEU A 217 -11.80 10.06 10.51
C LEU A 217 -11.60 10.17 12.03
N GLY A 218 -10.97 11.25 12.51
CA GLY A 218 -10.76 11.56 13.92
C GLY A 218 -9.38 11.18 14.45
N VAL A 219 -8.37 11.04 13.59
CA VAL A 219 -6.97 10.87 14.01
C VAL A 219 -6.36 12.22 14.35
N GLU A 220 -5.83 12.33 15.57
CA GLU A 220 -5.11 13.51 16.02
C GLU A 220 -3.63 13.45 15.61
N PHE A 221 -3.06 14.58 15.18
CA PHE A 221 -1.65 14.68 14.81
C PHE A 221 -0.94 15.72 15.67
N ILE A 222 0.17 15.33 16.28
CA ILE A 222 1.05 16.19 17.10
C ILE A 222 2.41 16.24 16.39
N PRO A 223 2.67 17.28 15.57
CA PRO A 223 3.92 17.40 14.83
C PRO A 223 5.05 17.97 15.71
N SER A 224 6.27 18.00 15.17
CA SER A 224 7.45 18.63 15.77
C SER A 224 7.83 18.11 17.17
N VAL A 225 7.55 16.83 17.44
CA VAL A 225 7.89 16.16 18.70
C VAL A 225 8.78 14.96 18.40
N ARG A 226 10.05 15.00 18.84
CA ARG A 226 10.97 13.87 18.68
C ARG A 226 11.10 13.07 19.98
N ILE A 227 10.71 11.80 19.87
CA ILE A 227 10.76 10.88 21.00
C ILE A 227 12.21 10.51 21.31
N GLY A 228 12.56 10.55 22.58
CA GLY A 228 13.92 10.40 23.10
C GLY A 228 14.68 11.72 23.28
N LYS A 229 14.11 12.86 22.85
CA LYS A 229 14.70 14.19 23.06
C LYS A 229 13.72 15.14 23.75
N GLU A 230 12.57 15.41 23.13
CA GLU A 230 11.55 16.31 23.71
C GLU A 230 10.57 15.56 24.62
N LEU A 231 10.29 14.28 24.32
CA LEU A 231 9.43 13.41 25.10
C LEU A 231 10.03 12.01 25.22
N THR A 232 9.95 11.39 26.39
CA THR A 232 10.38 10.01 26.61
C THR A 232 9.24 9.02 26.45
N LEU A 233 9.55 7.76 26.14
CA LEU A 233 8.54 6.69 26.12
C LEU A 233 7.88 6.46 27.49
N GLN A 234 8.57 6.78 28.58
CA GLN A 234 8.01 6.68 29.92
C GLN A 234 6.95 7.75 30.17
N GLU A 235 7.18 8.99 29.73
CA GLU A 235 6.20 10.07 29.83
C GLU A 235 4.97 9.78 28.98
N ILE A 236 5.16 9.31 27.74
CA ILE A 236 4.04 8.88 26.87
C ILE A 236 3.22 7.79 27.55
N ARG A 237 3.86 6.80 28.20
CA ARG A 237 3.14 5.76 28.93
C ARG A 237 2.38 6.28 30.16
N ARG A 238 2.83 7.38 30.77
CA ARG A 238 2.14 8.01 31.91
C ARG A 238 0.89 8.77 31.48
N ASP A 239 0.83 9.24 30.23
CA ASP A 239 -0.33 9.96 29.66
C ASP A 239 -1.54 9.06 29.32
N ARG A 240 -1.60 7.85 29.89
CA ARG A 240 -2.73 6.91 29.82
C ARG A 240 -3.10 6.44 28.39
N PHE A 241 -2.10 6.22 27.54
CA PHE A 241 -2.31 5.41 26.33
C PHE A 241 -2.31 3.91 26.69
N ASP A 242 -3.23 3.14 26.12
CA ASP A 242 -3.31 1.70 26.30
C ASP A 242 -2.23 0.96 25.48
N ALA A 243 -1.76 1.55 24.38
CA ALA A 243 -0.71 1.01 23.54
C ALA A 243 0.13 2.10 22.86
N VAL A 244 1.38 1.76 22.55
CA VAL A 244 2.34 2.60 21.82
C VAL A 244 2.83 1.81 20.60
N VAL A 245 2.76 2.41 19.41
CA VAL A 245 3.30 1.84 18.18
C VAL A 245 4.49 2.69 17.73
N LEU A 246 5.63 2.06 17.45
CA LEU A 246 6.81 2.74 16.92
C LEU A 246 6.90 2.53 15.40
N ALA A 247 6.65 3.60 14.65
CA ALA A 247 6.66 3.66 13.19
C ALA A 247 7.64 4.74 12.68
N ILE A 248 8.81 4.85 13.34
CA ILE A 248 9.76 5.95 13.15
C ILE A 248 10.59 5.86 11.86
N GLY A 249 10.64 4.70 11.21
CA GLY A 249 11.43 4.48 9.99
C GLY A 249 12.95 4.62 10.19
N THR A 250 13.68 4.79 9.08
CA THR A 250 15.15 4.85 9.04
C THR A 250 15.63 6.18 8.47
N TRP A 251 16.08 7.09 9.33
CA TRP A 251 16.44 8.48 8.97
C TRP A 251 17.95 8.77 8.96
N LYS A 252 18.79 7.73 9.01
CA LYS A 252 20.24 7.88 8.98
C LYS A 252 20.76 7.45 7.61
N ASP A 253 21.58 8.29 6.99
CA ASP A 253 22.37 7.91 5.82
C ASP A 253 23.38 6.81 6.18
N ILE A 254 23.74 6.01 5.18
CA ILE A 254 24.79 5.01 5.26
C ILE A 254 26.12 5.71 4.93
N ALA A 255 27.10 5.63 5.84
CA ALA A 255 28.46 6.11 5.57
C ALA A 255 29.18 5.16 4.60
N LEU A 256 30.04 5.70 3.74
CA LEU A 256 30.84 4.92 2.80
C LEU A 256 32.10 4.36 3.47
N GLY A 257 32.58 4.99 4.54
CA GLY A 257 33.77 4.58 5.27
C GLY A 257 35.06 4.81 4.49
N ILE A 258 35.08 5.81 3.61
CA ILE A 258 36.22 6.10 2.72
C ILE A 258 36.94 7.40 3.15
N PRO A 259 38.26 7.50 2.94
CA PRO A 259 38.99 8.74 3.21
C PRO A 259 38.38 9.94 2.47
N GLY A 260 38.10 11.02 3.20
CA GLY A 260 37.56 12.26 2.65
C GLY A 260 36.04 12.31 2.50
N GLU A 261 35.28 11.34 3.02
CA GLU A 261 33.80 11.35 2.92
C GLU A 261 33.11 12.52 3.65
N ASP A 262 33.80 13.16 4.58
CA ASP A 262 33.33 14.37 5.30
C ASP A 262 33.90 15.69 4.72
N THR A 263 34.52 15.65 3.54
CA THR A 263 35.09 16.86 2.90
C THR A 263 33.98 17.82 2.48
N SER A 264 34.27 19.13 2.48
CA SER A 264 33.35 20.14 1.96
C SER A 264 32.91 19.82 0.52
N GLY A 265 31.60 19.85 0.27
CA GLY A 265 30.99 19.45 -1.00
C GLY A 265 30.40 18.04 -1.01
N CYS A 266 30.76 17.19 -0.04
CA CYS A 266 30.11 15.90 0.15
C CYS A 266 28.79 16.08 0.92
N LEU A 267 27.67 15.90 0.23
CA LEU A 267 26.33 15.98 0.81
C LEU A 267 25.76 14.58 0.99
N LYS A 268 25.16 14.33 2.17
CA LYS A 268 24.43 13.09 2.44
C LYS A 268 23.09 13.10 1.70
N CYS A 269 22.67 11.94 1.23
CA CYS A 269 21.53 11.80 0.32
C CYS A 269 20.21 12.23 0.97
N LEU A 270 19.91 11.71 2.17
CA LEU A 270 18.67 12.05 2.87
C LEU A 270 18.68 13.50 3.35
N ASP A 271 19.82 13.98 3.85
CA ASP A 271 19.97 15.39 4.26
C ASP A 271 19.72 16.33 3.08
N PHE A 272 20.35 16.08 1.93
CA PHE A 272 20.16 16.85 0.70
C PHE A 272 18.69 16.88 0.27
N LEU A 273 18.07 15.71 0.13
CA LEU A 273 16.68 15.60 -0.30
C LEU A 273 15.73 16.28 0.69
N ASN A 274 15.94 16.10 1.99
CA ASN A 274 15.11 16.69 3.04
C ASN A 274 15.21 18.22 3.03
N THR A 275 16.42 18.78 2.90
CA THR A 275 16.63 20.22 2.81
C THR A 275 15.90 20.82 1.61
N VAL A 276 16.06 20.23 0.41
CA VAL A 276 15.37 20.71 -0.80
C VAL A 276 13.86 20.56 -0.68
N ASN A 277 13.39 19.43 -0.15
CA ASN A 277 11.97 19.17 0.04
C ASN A 277 11.30 20.11 1.05
N ALA A 278 12.07 20.60 2.03
CA ALA A 278 11.65 21.64 2.97
C ALA A 278 11.65 23.06 2.36
N GLY A 279 11.94 23.20 1.06
CA GLY A 279 11.92 24.47 0.33
C GLY A 279 13.22 25.27 0.43
N HIS A 280 14.29 24.70 0.98
CA HIS A 280 15.57 25.40 1.04
C HIS A 280 16.36 25.17 -0.25
N ALA A 281 16.86 26.26 -0.82
CA ALA A 281 17.75 26.18 -1.98
C ALA A 281 19.13 25.67 -1.56
N ILE A 282 19.66 24.71 -2.31
CA ILE A 282 21.05 24.28 -2.22
C ILE A 282 21.74 24.73 -3.49
N ASN A 283 22.67 25.68 -3.38
CA ASN A 283 23.42 26.19 -4.52
C ASN A 283 24.46 25.15 -4.94
N LEU A 284 24.12 24.35 -5.95
CA LEU A 284 25.04 23.43 -6.60
C LEU A 284 25.67 24.11 -7.82
N SER A 285 26.96 23.88 -8.03
CA SER A 285 27.66 24.34 -9.24
C SER A 285 28.68 23.29 -9.70
N GLY A 286 28.99 23.30 -11.01
CA GLY A 286 29.93 22.36 -11.60
C GLY A 286 29.36 20.95 -11.82
N THR A 287 30.21 19.94 -11.70
CA THR A 287 29.84 18.53 -11.94
C THR A 287 29.41 17.88 -10.65
N VAL A 288 28.19 17.34 -10.61
CA VAL A 288 27.65 16.60 -9.46
C VAL A 288 27.84 15.10 -9.70
N LEU A 289 28.52 14.43 -8.77
CA LEU A 289 28.63 12.97 -8.72
C LEU A 289 27.66 12.42 -7.68
N VAL A 290 26.73 11.54 -8.10
CA VAL A 290 25.82 10.83 -7.19
C VAL A 290 26.30 9.40 -7.04
N ILE A 291 26.55 8.99 -5.79
CA ILE A 291 27.05 7.65 -5.45
C ILE A 291 25.88 6.78 -4.98
N GLY A 292 25.45 5.83 -5.81
CA GLY A 292 24.38 4.88 -5.52
C GLY A 292 23.51 4.55 -6.74
N GLY A 293 22.72 3.47 -6.66
CA GLY A 293 21.87 2.99 -7.77
C GLY A 293 20.39 2.81 -7.44
N GLY A 294 19.96 3.17 -6.23
CA GLY A 294 18.57 3.03 -5.78
C GLY A 294 17.70 4.25 -6.09
N ASN A 295 16.42 4.17 -5.68
CA ASN A 295 15.45 5.26 -5.86
C ASN A 295 15.94 6.61 -5.32
N ALA A 296 16.59 6.61 -4.15
CA ALA A 296 17.12 7.83 -3.53
C ALA A 296 18.26 8.46 -4.36
N ALA A 297 19.10 7.64 -5.02
CA ALA A 297 20.15 8.14 -5.91
C ALA A 297 19.55 8.79 -7.16
N ILE A 298 18.53 8.17 -7.76
CA ILE A 298 17.82 8.73 -8.93
C ILE A 298 17.11 10.03 -8.55
N ASP A 299 16.43 10.06 -7.41
CA ASP A 299 15.78 11.28 -6.89
C ASP A 299 16.80 12.38 -6.63
N THR A 300 17.94 12.04 -6.04
CA THR A 300 19.04 12.99 -5.77
C THR A 300 19.57 13.56 -7.08
N ALA A 301 19.90 12.71 -8.06
CA ALA A 301 20.42 13.15 -9.35
C ALA A 301 19.44 14.08 -10.09
N ARG A 302 18.14 13.72 -10.10
CA ARG A 302 17.11 14.56 -10.74
C ARG A 302 16.85 15.84 -9.97
N THR A 303 16.96 15.82 -8.65
CA THR A 303 16.81 17.02 -7.82
C THR A 303 18.00 17.96 -7.99
N ALA A 304 19.22 17.44 -8.06
CA ALA A 304 20.44 18.24 -8.25
C ALA A 304 20.50 18.96 -9.62
N LEU A 305 19.78 18.48 -10.63
CA LEU A 305 19.66 19.12 -11.94
C LEU A 305 18.72 20.34 -11.94
N ARG A 306 17.85 20.46 -10.94
CA ARG A 306 16.81 21.50 -10.86
C ARG A 306 17.28 22.68 -10.01
#